data_AF-A0A5P9W9P6-F1
#
_entry.id   AF-A0A5P9W9P6-F1
#
_cell.length_a   1.000
_cell.length_b   1.000
_cell.length_c   1.000
_cell.angle_alpha   90.00
_cell.angle_beta   90.00
_cell.angle_gamma   90.00
#
_symmetry.space_group_name_H-M   'P 1'
#
loop_
_entity.id
_entity.type
_entity.pdbx_description
1 polymer ?
#
loop_
_entity_poly.entity_id
_entity_poly.type
_entity_poly.pdbx_seq_one_letter_code
_entity_poly.pdbx_strand_id
1 'polypeptide(L)'
;MNIKLKAQAVVVSVLATALVGCFEPNGKNFEGAWVNSKKNDVVKPTLLDITCEKGFCEVSKTIWFFPTASYADPSISHAKLENDNLLVWDGFQGSAKVEGGKLIWNSDVYVRRE
;
A
#
# COMPACT_ATOMS: atom_id res chain seq x y z
N MET A 1 59.31 18.37 -34.80
CA MET A 1 58.73 18.34 -33.44
C MET A 1 57.36 17.68 -33.54
N ASN A 2 57.23 16.53 -32.90
CA ASN A 2 56.05 15.67 -32.87
C ASN A 2 55.12 16.14 -31.74
N ILE A 3 53.87 16.48 -32.04
CA ILE A 3 52.83 16.54 -31.01
C ILE A 3 51.60 15.80 -31.56
N LYS A 4 51.56 14.49 -31.29
CA LYS A 4 50.35 13.67 -31.42
C LYS A 4 49.32 14.20 -30.41
N LEU A 5 48.28 14.88 -30.89
CA LEU A 5 47.08 15.13 -30.11
C LEU A 5 46.38 13.79 -29.81
N LYS A 6 46.57 13.28 -28.60
CA LYS A 6 45.70 12.24 -28.01
C LYS A 6 44.40 12.92 -27.56
N ALA A 7 43.46 13.05 -28.47
CA ALA A 7 42.06 13.26 -28.10
C ALA A 7 41.49 11.90 -27.68
N GLN A 8 41.42 11.65 -26.38
CA GLN A 8 40.57 10.61 -25.81
C GLN A 8 39.67 11.25 -24.76
N ALA A 9 38.77 12.11 -25.23
CA ALA A 9 37.55 12.41 -24.52
C ALA A 9 36.60 11.21 -24.69
N VAL A 10 36.75 10.20 -23.83
CA VAL A 10 35.75 9.13 -23.73
C VAL A 10 34.65 9.66 -22.81
N VAL A 11 33.82 10.52 -23.38
CA VAL A 11 32.46 10.73 -22.91
C VAL A 11 31.68 9.51 -23.38
N VAL A 12 31.58 8.49 -22.53
CA VAL A 12 30.53 7.48 -22.66
C VAL A 12 29.57 7.74 -21.51
N SER A 13 28.68 8.69 -21.81
CA SER A 13 27.35 8.77 -21.26
C SER A 13 26.68 7.39 -21.31
N VAL A 14 26.66 6.67 -20.19
CA VAL A 14 25.62 5.67 -19.97
C VAL A 14 24.42 6.40 -19.37
N LEU A 15 23.78 7.22 -20.20
CA LEU A 15 22.42 7.69 -19.96
C LEU A 15 21.61 7.29 -21.18
N ALA A 16 21.04 6.10 -21.11
CA ALA A 16 20.00 5.61 -22.01
C ALA A 16 19.43 4.32 -21.40
N THR A 17 18.14 4.13 -21.15
CA THR A 17 16.97 5.02 -21.23
C THR A 17 15.80 4.18 -20.71
N ALA A 18 14.82 4.83 -20.09
CA ALA A 18 13.41 4.42 -20.12
C ALA A 18 13.04 3.04 -19.56
N LEU A 19 12.74 3.02 -18.25
CA LEU A 19 11.38 2.73 -17.79
C LEU A 19 11.16 3.41 -16.43
N VAL A 20 11.51 4.70 -16.32
CA VAL A 20 10.66 5.59 -15.51
C VAL A 20 9.44 5.87 -16.37
N GLY A 21 8.68 4.81 -16.69
CA GLY A 21 7.24 5.04 -16.83
C GLY A 21 6.84 5.73 -15.55
N CYS A 22 6.02 6.77 -15.63
CA CYS A 22 5.34 7.32 -14.47
C CYS A 22 4.65 6.15 -13.76
N PHE A 23 5.35 5.48 -12.87
CA PHE A 23 4.82 4.42 -12.06
C PHE A 23 4.13 5.17 -10.94
N GLU A 24 2.94 5.64 -11.24
CA GLU A 24 1.96 5.95 -10.22
C GLU A 24 1.54 4.57 -9.69
N PRO A 25 2.05 4.14 -8.51
CA PRO A 25 1.63 2.86 -7.94
C PRO A 25 0.10 2.85 -7.92
N ASN A 26 -0.46 1.79 -8.49
CA ASN A 26 -1.91 1.62 -8.46
C ASN A 26 -2.26 0.91 -7.14
N GLY A 27 -3.34 1.35 -6.51
CA GLY A 27 -3.75 0.76 -5.24
C GLY A 27 -4.46 -0.58 -5.35
N LYS A 28 -4.50 -1.19 -6.54
CA LYS A 28 -5.34 -2.37 -6.83
C LYS A 28 -5.11 -3.52 -5.85
N ASN A 29 -3.87 -3.72 -5.41
CA ASN A 29 -3.54 -4.76 -4.43
C ASN A 29 -4.27 -4.54 -3.09
N PHE A 30 -4.42 -3.28 -2.69
CA PHE A 30 -5.10 -2.86 -1.47
C PHE A 30 -6.62 -2.66 -1.67
N GLU A 31 -7.07 -2.30 -2.88
CA GLU A 31 -8.46 -1.91 -3.17
C GLU A 31 -9.49 -3.02 -2.93
N GLY A 32 -10.43 -2.80 -2.02
CA GLY A 32 -11.65 -3.58 -1.83
C GLY A 32 -11.89 -3.98 -0.38
N ALA A 33 -12.81 -4.93 -0.18
CA ALA A 33 -13.23 -5.37 1.14
C ALA A 33 -12.33 -6.47 1.73
N TRP A 34 -11.94 -6.28 2.99
CA TRP A 34 -11.13 -7.20 3.76
C TRP A 34 -11.75 -7.49 5.13
N VAL A 35 -11.42 -8.66 5.67
CA VAL A 35 -11.88 -9.11 6.98
C VAL A 35 -10.69 -9.61 7.80
N ASN A 36 -10.63 -9.20 9.07
CA ASN A 36 -9.56 -9.64 9.98
C ASN A 36 -9.66 -11.15 10.22
N SER A 37 -8.63 -11.90 9.85
CA SER A 37 -8.59 -13.36 9.89
C SER A 37 -8.15 -13.94 11.23
N LYS A 38 -7.80 -13.11 12.22
CA LYS A 38 -7.20 -13.54 13.50
C LYS A 38 -8.10 -13.39 14.73
N LYS A 39 -9.42 -13.18 14.57
CA LYS A 39 -10.34 -13.22 15.72
C LYS A 39 -10.94 -14.61 15.91
N ASN A 40 -10.98 -15.06 17.17
CA ASN A 40 -11.72 -16.27 17.58
C ASN A 40 -13.19 -16.17 17.12
N ASP A 41 -13.81 -17.30 16.77
CA ASP A 41 -15.17 -17.41 16.23
C ASP A 41 -16.27 -16.73 17.08
N VAL A 42 -15.99 -16.51 18.37
CA VAL A 42 -16.88 -15.86 19.35
C VAL A 42 -17.02 -14.36 19.10
N VAL A 43 -16.02 -13.71 18.48
CA VAL A 43 -16.03 -12.26 18.22
C VAL A 43 -16.14 -12.02 16.72
N LYS A 44 -17.16 -11.29 16.27
CA LYS A 44 -17.26 -10.92 14.85
C LYS A 44 -16.02 -10.15 14.42
N PRO A 45 -15.50 -10.43 13.21
CA PRO A 45 -14.24 -9.87 12.74
C PRO A 45 -14.37 -8.37 12.41
N THR A 46 -13.25 -7.65 12.52
CA THR A 46 -13.10 -6.28 12.03
C THR A 46 -13.14 -6.27 10.50
N LEU A 47 -13.83 -5.31 9.92
CA LEU A 47 -13.90 -5.11 8.47
C LEU A 47 -13.03 -3.93 8.05
N LEU A 48 -12.43 -4.04 6.88
CA LEU A 48 -11.77 -2.95 6.19
C LEU A 48 -12.31 -2.83 4.78
N ASP A 49 -12.53 -1.62 4.33
CA ASP A 49 -12.74 -1.30 2.92
C ASP A 49 -11.70 -0.26 2.52
N ILE A 50 -11.07 -0.45 1.37
CA ILE A 50 -9.99 0.41 0.88
C ILE A 50 -10.30 0.76 -0.56
N THR A 51 -10.30 2.05 -0.88
CA THR A 51 -10.44 2.55 -2.25
C THR A 51 -9.25 3.44 -2.55
N CYS A 52 -8.60 3.26 -3.70
CA CYS A 52 -7.38 3.98 -4.02
C CYS A 52 -7.46 4.66 -5.38
N GLU A 53 -7.20 5.97 -5.42
CA GLU A 53 -7.13 6.75 -6.64
C GLU A 53 -5.76 7.45 -6.75
N LYS A 54 -5.03 7.19 -7.84
CA LYS A 54 -3.76 7.86 -8.18
C LYS A 54 -2.73 7.90 -7.04
N GLY A 55 -2.59 6.79 -6.31
CA GLY A 55 -1.63 6.67 -5.21
C GLY A 55 -2.13 7.11 -3.84
N PHE A 56 -3.35 7.66 -3.74
CA PHE A 56 -4.00 8.02 -2.47
C PHE A 56 -5.13 7.03 -2.20
N CYS A 57 -5.24 6.58 -0.96
CA CYS A 57 -6.23 5.59 -0.54
C CYS A 57 -7.07 6.12 0.62
N GLU A 58 -8.38 5.98 0.49
CA GLU A 58 -9.32 6.07 1.60
C GLU A 58 -9.48 4.69 2.22
N VAL A 59 -9.37 4.60 3.55
CA VAL A 59 -9.51 3.37 4.31
C VAL A 59 -10.63 3.53 5.32
N SER A 60 -11.67 2.73 5.15
CA SER A 60 -12.81 2.61 6.05
C SER A 60 -12.64 1.40 6.96
N LYS A 61 -12.55 1.62 8.28
CA LYS A 61 -12.43 0.55 9.28
C LYS A 61 -13.69 0.44 10.12
N THR A 62 -14.30 -0.73 10.13
CA THR A 62 -15.50 -1.02 10.92
C THR A 62 -15.22 -2.09 11.96
N ILE A 63 -15.46 -1.77 13.23
CA ILE A 63 -15.22 -2.67 14.35
C ILE A 63 -16.56 -3.19 14.88
N TRP A 64 -16.62 -4.50 15.17
CA TRP A 64 -17.74 -5.07 15.90
C TRP A 64 -17.68 -4.66 17.38
N PHE A 65 -18.74 -4.04 17.88
CA PHE A 65 -18.84 -3.57 19.26
C PHE A 65 -19.64 -4.56 20.11
N PHE A 66 -19.02 -5.09 21.16
CA PHE A 66 -19.54 -6.29 21.85
C PHE A 66 -20.66 -6.09 22.89
N PRO A 67 -20.96 -4.92 23.50
CA PRO A 67 -22.19 -4.83 24.29
C PRO A 67 -23.45 -4.59 23.43
N THR A 68 -23.34 -3.93 22.28
CA THR A 68 -24.51 -3.64 21.42
C THR A 68 -24.77 -4.70 20.36
N ALA A 69 -23.88 -5.69 20.23
CA ALA A 69 -23.93 -6.72 19.19
C ALA A 69 -24.18 -6.12 17.79
N SER A 70 -23.45 -5.06 17.47
CA SER A 70 -23.55 -4.35 16.19
C SER A 70 -22.19 -3.91 15.69
N TYR A 71 -22.09 -3.67 14.39
CA TYR A 71 -20.97 -2.92 13.84
C TYR A 71 -21.11 -1.45 14.23
N ALA A 72 -20.02 -0.84 14.69
CA ALA A 72 -19.95 0.60 14.89
C ALA A 72 -19.96 1.33 13.55
N ASP A 73 -20.13 2.66 13.58
CA ASP A 73 -19.88 3.47 12.40
C ASP A 73 -18.43 3.33 11.93
N PRO A 74 -18.18 3.30 10.62
CA PRO A 74 -16.83 3.20 10.08
C PRO A 74 -15.98 4.42 10.47
N SER A 75 -14.74 4.17 10.89
CA SER A 75 -13.72 5.20 11.01
C SER A 75 -13.01 5.33 9.67
N ILE A 76 -13.05 6.53 9.09
CA ILE A 76 -12.39 6.85 7.83
C ILE A 76 -10.99 7.40 8.11
N SER A 77 -10.01 6.91 7.37
CA SER A 77 -8.63 7.37 7.40
C SER A 77 -8.05 7.42 6.00
N HIS A 78 -6.97 8.16 5.83
CA HIS A 78 -6.29 8.31 4.55
C HIS A 78 -4.89 7.74 4.62
N ALA A 79 -4.45 7.18 3.52
CA ALA A 79 -3.13 6.62 3.37
C ALA A 79 -2.61 6.82 1.96
N LYS A 80 -1.29 6.76 1.80
CA LYS A 80 -0.59 6.92 0.53
C LYS A 80 0.17 5.65 0.18
N LEU A 81 0.15 5.29 -1.10
CA LEU A 81 1.00 4.22 -1.63
C LEU A 81 2.43 4.71 -1.74
N GLU A 82 3.32 4.07 -0.99
CA GLU A 82 4.76 4.24 -1.16
C GLU A 82 5.27 3.36 -2.31
N ASN A 83 4.65 2.19 -2.50
CA ASN A 83 4.86 1.29 -3.64
C ASN A 83 3.69 0.30 -3.75
N ASP A 84 3.75 -0.64 -4.70
CA ASP A 84 2.69 -1.63 -4.97
C ASP A 84 2.26 -2.48 -3.78
N ASN A 85 3.12 -2.61 -2.76
CA ASN A 85 2.92 -3.50 -1.63
C ASN A 85 3.02 -2.78 -0.28
N LEU A 86 3.10 -1.45 -0.26
CA LEU A 86 3.23 -0.67 0.97
C LEU A 86 2.31 0.55 0.96
N LEU A 87 1.36 0.54 1.89
CA LEU A 87 0.43 1.63 2.17
C LEU A 87 0.83 2.29 3.51
N VAL A 88 0.94 3.61 3.54
CA VAL A 88 1.37 4.39 4.72
C VAL A 88 0.31 5.42 5.08
N TRP A 89 -0.14 5.44 6.33
CA TRP A 89 -1.20 6.35 6.77
C TRP A 89 -0.72 7.79 6.91
N ASP A 90 -1.59 8.74 6.56
CA ASP A 90 -1.35 10.15 6.79
C ASP A 90 -1.51 10.47 8.29
N GLY A 91 -0.46 11.00 8.91
CA GLY A 91 -0.50 11.51 10.29
C GLY A 91 -0.46 10.47 11.41
N PHE A 92 -0.55 9.17 11.10
CA PHE A 92 -0.40 8.08 12.07
C PHE A 92 0.81 7.22 11.70
N GLN A 93 1.65 6.83 12.67
CA GLN A 93 2.76 5.89 12.44
C GLN A 93 2.23 4.46 12.20
N GLY A 94 1.55 4.26 11.08
CA GLY A 94 0.96 2.99 10.66
C GLY A 94 1.28 2.73 9.20
N SER A 95 1.67 1.49 8.89
CA SER A 95 1.79 1.02 7.51
C SER A 95 1.16 -0.34 7.38
N ALA A 96 0.62 -0.62 6.20
CA ALA A 96 0.08 -1.90 5.82
C ALA A 96 0.84 -2.44 4.61
N LYS A 97 1.01 -3.75 4.58
CA LYS A 97 1.67 -4.44 3.48
C LYS A 97 0.76 -5.49 2.88
N VAL A 98 0.84 -5.68 1.57
CA VAL A 98 0.24 -6.85 0.92
C VAL A 98 1.31 -7.90 0.70
N GLU A 99 1.09 -9.09 1.27
CA GLU A 99 2.00 -10.23 1.14
C GLU A 99 1.16 -11.52 1.00
N GLY A 100 1.41 -12.30 -0.06
CA GLY A 100 0.69 -13.56 -0.31
C GLY A 100 -0.84 -13.39 -0.42
N GLY A 101 -1.31 -12.26 -0.96
CA GLY A 101 -2.74 -11.94 -1.09
C GLY A 101 -3.43 -11.52 0.22
N LYS A 102 -2.66 -11.28 1.29
CA LYS A 102 -3.17 -10.83 2.59
C LYS A 102 -2.69 -9.42 2.88
N LEU A 103 -3.55 -8.63 3.51
CA LEU A 103 -3.18 -7.30 4.01
C LEU A 103 -2.76 -7.43 5.48
N ILE A 104 -1.55 -6.97 5.80
CA ILE A 104 -0.97 -7.02 7.14
C ILE A 104 -0.88 -5.59 7.66
N TRP A 105 -1.62 -5.27 8.72
CA TRP A 105 -1.64 -3.94 9.32
C TRP A 105 -1.64 -4.03 10.85
N ASN A 106 -0.69 -3.38 11.53
CA ASN A 106 -0.59 -3.39 13.00
C ASN A 106 -0.67 -4.80 13.63
N SER A 107 0.00 -5.78 13.03
CA SER A 107 -0.01 -7.22 13.41
C SER A 107 -1.32 -7.98 13.15
N ASP A 108 -2.38 -7.28 12.78
CA ASP A 108 -3.59 -7.89 12.23
C ASP A 108 -3.32 -8.40 10.82
N VAL A 109 -3.96 -9.51 10.48
CA VAL A 109 -3.94 -10.07 9.14
C VAL A 109 -5.37 -10.01 8.61
N TYR A 110 -5.53 -9.42 7.45
CA TYR A 110 -6.80 -9.30 6.76
C TYR A 110 -6.76 -10.12 5.48
N VAL A 111 -7.84 -10.87 5.25
CA VAL A 111 -8.06 -11.64 4.02
C VAL A 111 -9.17 -10.98 3.22
N ARG A 112 -9.13 -11.15 1.90
CA ARG A 112 -10.18 -10.64 1.02
C ARG A 112 -11.53 -11.24 1.40
N ARG A 113 -12.54 -10.39 1.41
CA ARG A 113 -13.94 -10.78 1.50
C ARG A 113 -14.45 -10.89 0.07
N GLU A 114 -14.49 -12.12 -0.45
CA GLU A 114 -15.13 -12.43 -1.74
C GLU A 114 -16.64 -12.12 -1.70
#